data_AF-A0A829GPT6-F1
#
_entry.id   AF-A0A829GPT6-F1
#
_cell.length_a   1.000
_cell.length_b   1.000
_cell.length_c   1.000
_cell.angle_alpha   90.00
_cell.angle_beta   90.00
_cell.angle_gamma   90.00
#
_symmetry.space_group_name_H-M   'P 1'
#
loop_
_entity.id
_entity.type
_entity.pdbx_description
1 polymer ?
#
loop_
_entity_poly.entity_id
_entity_poly.type
_entity_poly.pdbx_seq_one_letter_code
_entity_poly.pdbx_strand_id
1 'polypeptide(L)'
;ACYDPMKNDITFPAGILQPPYYSLNWTRAQNLGGTGATIGHEISHSFDNNGALYDEYGTLNNWWTVEDKQAFDKLVTAIADQFDGLLYEGVKVNGRLTVSENIADNAGMAVALDLLGDSADPKVLQDFFIAYARSWATKMRPERAKTVLRQDVHAPATLRVNVPVQNFEAWYQAFDVQPTDGMYRLPAKRVTIWRR
;
A
#
# COMPACT_ATOMS: atom_id res chain seq x y z
N ALA A 1 -11.94 -5.60 2.94
CA ALA A 1 -11.54 -6.95 2.52
C ALA A 1 -10.63 -7.47 3.62
N CYS A 2 -10.15 -8.71 3.52
CA CYS A 2 -9.21 -9.23 4.51
C CYS A 2 -8.39 -10.39 3.94
N TYR A 3 -7.26 -10.63 4.57
CA TYR A 3 -6.47 -11.85 4.48
C TYR A 3 -6.49 -12.59 5.83
N ASP A 4 -6.62 -13.92 5.79
CA ASP A 4 -6.51 -14.79 6.98
C ASP A 4 -5.27 -15.70 6.83
N PRO A 5 -4.19 -15.48 7.62
CA PRO A 5 -2.99 -16.31 7.51
C PRO A 5 -3.21 -17.77 7.86
N MET A 6 -4.20 -18.11 8.71
CA MET A 6 -4.46 -19.49 9.10
C MET A 6 -5.19 -20.29 8.02
N LYS A 7 -5.82 -19.60 7.06
CA LYS A 7 -6.50 -20.20 5.92
C LYS A 7 -5.79 -19.97 4.60
N ASN A 8 -4.83 -19.04 4.59
CA ASN A 8 -4.18 -18.53 3.38
C ASN A 8 -5.24 -18.14 2.33
N ASP A 9 -6.25 -17.37 2.76
CA ASP A 9 -7.36 -16.91 1.93
C ASP A 9 -7.48 -15.39 1.91
N ILE A 10 -8.11 -14.87 0.86
CA ILE A 10 -8.47 -13.46 0.71
C ILE A 10 -9.97 -13.34 0.48
N THR A 11 -10.62 -12.39 1.15
CA THR A 11 -12.07 -12.22 1.10
C THR A 11 -12.49 -10.81 0.66
N PHE A 12 -13.32 -10.72 -0.38
CA PHE A 12 -13.91 -9.48 -0.88
C PHE A 12 -15.43 -9.54 -0.76
N PRO A 13 -16.02 -8.96 0.30
CA PRO A 13 -17.48 -8.89 0.44
C PRO A 13 -18.09 -8.06 -0.70
N ALA A 14 -19.29 -8.42 -1.16
CA ALA A 14 -19.98 -7.65 -2.21
C ALA A 14 -20.09 -6.14 -1.90
N GLY A 15 -20.14 -5.76 -0.62
CA GLY A 15 -20.20 -4.37 -0.18
C GLY A 15 -18.99 -3.50 -0.57
N ILE A 16 -17.80 -4.08 -0.80
CA ILE A 16 -16.63 -3.32 -1.30
C ILE A 16 -16.58 -3.28 -2.83
N LEU A 17 -17.34 -4.12 -3.53
CA LEU A 17 -17.29 -4.27 -5.00
C LEU A 17 -18.30 -3.33 -5.69
N GLN A 18 -18.29 -2.06 -5.30
CA GLN A 18 -19.15 -1.00 -5.82
C GLN A 18 -18.46 0.38 -5.70
N PRO A 19 -19.01 1.46 -6.29
CA PRO A 19 -18.43 2.79 -6.11
C PRO A 19 -18.39 3.18 -4.62
N PRO A 20 -17.32 3.84 -4.14
CA PRO A 20 -16.25 4.47 -4.90
C PRO A 20 -15.04 3.56 -5.24
N TYR A 21 -15.13 2.23 -5.08
CA TYR A 21 -14.01 1.31 -5.28
C TYR A 21 -14.03 0.63 -6.66
N TYR A 22 -15.22 0.22 -7.13
CA TYR A 22 -15.40 -0.57 -8.35
C TYR A 22 -16.64 -0.14 -9.14
N SER A 23 -16.58 -0.19 -10.47
CA SER A 23 -17.77 -0.13 -11.33
C SER A 23 -17.57 -0.89 -12.63
N LEU A 24 -18.63 -1.55 -13.11
CA LEU A 24 -18.66 -2.14 -14.45
C LEU A 24 -18.50 -1.11 -15.57
N ASN A 25 -18.83 0.16 -15.30
CA ASN A 25 -18.77 1.26 -16.27
C ASN A 25 -17.45 2.05 -16.20
N TRP A 26 -16.53 1.67 -15.32
CA TRP A 26 -15.23 2.33 -15.20
C TRP A 26 -14.20 1.68 -16.12
N THR A 27 -13.19 2.47 -16.50
CA THR A 27 -12.03 1.94 -17.21
C THR A 27 -11.29 0.93 -16.34
N ARG A 28 -10.51 0.05 -16.97
CA ARG A 28 -9.67 -0.91 -16.23
C ARG A 28 -8.70 -0.21 -15.29
N ALA A 29 -8.14 0.94 -15.67
CA ALA A 29 -7.25 1.71 -14.80
C ALA A 29 -7.94 2.23 -13.53
N GLN A 30 -9.16 2.75 -13.67
CA GLN A 30 -9.96 3.19 -12.52
C GLN A 30 -10.29 2.03 -11.58
N ASN A 31 -10.70 0.87 -12.12
CA ASN A 31 -10.97 -0.31 -11.31
C ASN A 31 -9.69 -0.89 -10.67
N LEU A 32 -8.54 -0.82 -11.35
CA LEU A 32 -7.26 -1.22 -10.77
C LEU A 32 -6.83 -0.26 -9.64
N GLY A 33 -7.06 1.05 -9.79
CA GLY A 33 -6.78 2.03 -8.74
C GLY A 33 -7.71 1.86 -7.54
N GLY A 34 -9.01 1.75 -7.75
CA GLY A 34 -10.00 1.68 -6.68
C GLY A 34 -10.12 0.31 -5.99
N THR A 35 -9.91 -0.79 -6.74
CA THR A 35 -10.08 -2.17 -6.25
C THR A 35 -8.87 -3.05 -6.49
N GLY A 36 -8.17 -2.92 -7.63
CA GLY A 36 -6.99 -3.73 -7.91
C GLY A 36 -5.88 -3.56 -6.87
N ALA A 37 -5.62 -2.34 -6.43
CA ALA A 37 -4.69 -2.07 -5.33
C ALA A 37 -5.13 -2.71 -4.02
N THR A 38 -6.44 -2.74 -3.72
CA THR A 38 -7.00 -3.46 -2.56
C THR A 38 -6.82 -4.97 -2.71
N ILE A 39 -6.99 -5.53 -3.91
CA ILE A 39 -6.74 -6.96 -4.15
C ILE A 39 -5.26 -7.29 -3.93
N GLY A 40 -4.37 -6.49 -4.50
CA GLY A 40 -2.93 -6.63 -4.27
C GLY A 40 -2.55 -6.47 -2.80
N HIS A 41 -3.23 -5.59 -2.08
CA HIS A 41 -3.04 -5.38 -0.63
C HIS A 41 -3.37 -6.64 0.16
N GLU A 42 -4.54 -7.26 -0.06
CA GLU A 42 -4.89 -8.50 0.65
C GLU A 42 -3.95 -9.67 0.29
N ILE A 43 -3.53 -9.78 -0.97
CA ILE A 43 -2.52 -10.79 -1.35
C ILE A 43 -1.19 -10.51 -0.63
N SER A 44 -0.78 -9.24 -0.54
CA SER A 44 0.50 -8.87 0.06
C SER A 44 0.57 -9.14 1.55
N HIS A 45 -0.58 -9.24 2.25
CA HIS A 45 -0.62 -9.66 3.65
C HIS A 45 -0.07 -11.07 3.87
N SER A 46 -0.09 -11.97 2.88
CA SER A 46 0.57 -13.28 3.03
C SER A 46 2.09 -13.19 3.15
N PHE A 47 2.66 -12.04 2.79
CA PHE A 47 4.10 -11.79 2.82
C PHE A 47 4.48 -10.53 3.62
N ASP A 48 3.58 -9.96 4.40
CA ASP A 48 3.94 -8.89 5.34
C ASP A 48 4.75 -9.44 6.53
N ASN A 49 5.16 -8.58 7.46
CA ASN A 49 6.01 -9.00 8.58
C ASN A 49 5.36 -10.02 9.54
N ASN A 50 4.03 -10.20 9.48
CA ASN A 50 3.31 -11.22 10.23
C ASN A 50 2.99 -12.42 9.34
N GLY A 51 2.41 -12.20 8.14
CA GLY A 51 2.02 -13.26 7.21
C GLY A 51 3.21 -14.09 6.74
N ALA A 52 4.38 -13.47 6.54
CA ALA A 52 5.60 -14.16 6.13
C ALA A 52 6.13 -15.18 7.17
N LEU A 53 5.54 -15.25 8.37
CA LEU A 53 5.84 -16.26 9.40
C LEU A 53 5.02 -17.55 9.24
N TYR A 54 4.00 -17.53 8.38
CA TYR A 54 3.11 -18.65 8.10
C TYR A 54 3.49 -19.31 6.78
N ASP A 55 3.45 -20.62 6.72
CA ASP A 55 3.58 -21.38 5.47
C ASP A 55 2.27 -21.44 4.68
N GLU A 56 2.29 -22.10 3.52
CA GLU A 56 1.15 -22.18 2.60
C GLU A 56 -0.08 -22.90 3.19
N TYR A 57 0.08 -23.63 4.29
CA TYR A 57 -0.98 -24.34 5.00
C TYR A 57 -1.53 -23.56 6.20
N GLY A 58 -1.04 -22.32 6.42
CA GLY A 58 -1.43 -21.47 7.53
C GLY A 58 -0.82 -21.87 8.87
N THR A 59 0.34 -22.55 8.85
CA THR A 59 1.07 -22.94 10.05
C THR A 59 2.27 -22.02 10.27
N LEU A 60 2.53 -21.61 11.52
CA LEU A 60 3.74 -20.89 11.87
C LEU A 60 4.96 -21.79 11.64
N ASN A 61 5.76 -21.44 10.63
CA ASN A 61 6.90 -22.24 10.19
C ASN A 61 7.94 -21.32 9.55
N ASN A 62 9.21 -21.46 9.94
CA ASN A 62 10.26 -20.67 9.33
C ASN A 62 10.68 -21.29 7.99
N TRP A 63 10.15 -20.74 6.90
CA TRP A 63 10.47 -21.14 5.53
C TRP A 63 11.52 -20.24 4.85
N TRP A 64 12.10 -19.28 5.59
CA TRP A 64 13.13 -18.38 5.08
C TRP A 64 14.55 -18.91 5.31
N THR A 65 15.44 -18.65 4.36
CA THR A 65 16.89 -18.68 4.65
C THR A 65 17.26 -17.53 5.59
N VAL A 66 18.40 -17.64 6.28
CA VAL A 66 18.87 -16.57 7.19
C VAL A 66 19.14 -15.28 6.40
N GLU A 67 19.77 -15.41 5.24
CA GLU A 67 20.15 -14.31 4.36
C GLU A 67 18.92 -13.59 3.81
N ASP A 68 17.92 -14.34 3.33
CA ASP A 68 16.69 -13.75 2.79
C ASP A 68 15.85 -13.09 3.89
N LYS A 69 15.79 -13.68 5.09
CA LYS A 69 15.10 -13.06 6.23
C LYS A 69 15.75 -11.74 6.62
N GLN A 70 17.08 -11.67 6.66
CA GLN A 70 17.80 -10.42 6.93
C GLN A 70 17.57 -9.37 5.84
N ALA A 71 17.47 -9.78 4.57
CA ALA A 71 17.13 -8.87 3.48
C ALA A 71 15.70 -8.33 3.61
N PHE A 72 14.73 -9.19 3.95
CA PHE A 72 13.36 -8.81 4.21
C PHE A 72 13.24 -7.84 5.39
N ASP A 73 13.92 -8.10 6.50
CA ASP A 73 13.88 -7.23 7.70
C ASP A 73 14.43 -5.82 7.45
N LYS A 74 15.38 -5.68 6.52
CA LYS A 74 15.85 -4.37 6.04
C LYS A 74 14.76 -3.63 5.26
N LEU A 75 13.98 -4.32 4.42
CA LEU A 75 12.87 -3.73 3.68
C LEU A 75 11.72 -3.34 4.61
N VAL A 76 11.35 -4.20 5.56
CA VAL A 76 10.37 -3.90 6.62
C VAL A 76 10.79 -2.64 7.38
N THR A 77 12.07 -2.53 7.72
CA THR A 77 12.62 -1.34 8.38
C THR A 77 12.54 -0.10 7.51
N ALA A 78 12.92 -0.19 6.24
CA ALA A 78 12.86 0.93 5.32
C ALA A 78 11.42 1.45 5.12
N ILE A 79 10.43 0.56 5.03
CA ILE A 79 9.01 0.93 4.94
C ILE A 79 8.54 1.59 6.25
N ALA A 80 8.88 1.04 7.42
CA ALA A 80 8.54 1.68 8.69
C ALA A 80 9.12 3.10 8.78
N ASP A 81 10.37 3.29 8.38
CA ASP A 81 11.05 4.59 8.42
C ASP A 81 10.46 5.60 7.43
N GLN A 82 9.79 5.16 6.35
CA GLN A 82 9.06 6.05 5.44
C GLN A 82 7.82 6.69 6.08
N PHE A 83 7.26 6.09 7.14
CA PHE A 83 6.05 6.57 7.81
C PHE A 83 6.30 7.11 9.21
N ASP A 84 7.37 6.67 9.88
CA ASP A 84 7.61 7.02 11.27
C ASP A 84 7.78 8.53 11.49
N GLY A 85 7.05 9.06 12.46
CA GLY A 85 7.10 10.48 12.82
C GLY A 85 6.34 11.42 11.88
N LEU A 86 5.79 10.94 10.75
CA LEU A 86 4.91 11.75 9.90
C LEU A 86 3.69 12.25 10.68
N LEU A 87 3.24 13.47 10.37
CA LEU A 87 2.14 14.10 11.08
C LEU A 87 0.81 13.91 10.36
N TYR A 88 -0.23 13.58 11.12
CA TYR A 88 -1.62 13.66 10.71
C TYR A 88 -2.44 14.28 11.84
N GLU A 89 -3.16 15.37 11.56
CA GLU A 89 -3.92 16.13 12.58
C GLU A 89 -3.08 16.51 13.82
N GLY A 90 -1.79 16.83 13.60
CA GLY A 90 -0.85 17.19 14.68
C GLY A 90 -0.34 16.00 15.52
N VAL A 91 -0.69 14.77 15.16
CA VAL A 91 -0.26 13.54 15.85
C VAL A 91 0.77 12.80 15.00
N LYS A 92 1.84 12.31 15.63
CA LYS A 92 2.87 11.51 14.96
C LYS A 92 2.38 10.09 14.71
N VAL A 93 2.56 9.61 13.48
CA VAL A 93 2.41 8.20 13.12
C VAL A 93 3.59 7.41 13.68
N ASN A 94 3.30 6.20 14.16
CA ASN A 94 4.30 5.21 14.50
C ASN A 94 4.48 4.27 13.30
N GLY A 95 5.61 4.37 12.62
CA GLY A 95 5.90 3.61 11.40
C GLY A 95 6.09 2.11 11.69
N ARG A 96 6.51 1.75 12.91
CA ARG A 96 6.66 0.35 13.34
C ARG A 96 5.33 -0.29 13.67
N LEU A 97 4.41 0.47 14.27
CA LEU A 97 3.03 0.03 14.51
C LEU A 97 2.30 -0.26 13.19
N THR A 98 2.53 0.58 12.17
CA THR A 98 1.77 0.55 10.92
C THR A 98 2.43 -0.26 9.80
N VAL A 99 3.56 -0.92 10.08
CA VAL A 99 4.44 -1.46 9.04
C VAL A 99 3.80 -2.58 8.21
N SER A 100 2.96 -3.43 8.80
CA SER A 100 2.27 -4.51 8.07
C SER A 100 1.37 -3.95 6.98
N GLU A 101 0.54 -2.96 7.33
CA GLU A 101 -0.37 -2.29 6.41
C GLU A 101 0.35 -1.47 5.35
N ASN A 102 1.43 -0.80 5.73
CA ASN A 102 2.23 0.00 4.80
C ASN A 102 2.98 -0.90 3.78
N ILE A 103 3.41 -2.09 4.19
CA ILE A 103 3.95 -3.13 3.29
C ILE A 103 2.87 -3.56 2.30
N ALA A 104 1.68 -3.90 2.79
CA ALA A 104 0.59 -4.36 1.96
C ALA A 104 0.10 -3.28 0.97
N ASP A 105 0.02 -2.02 1.38
CA ASP A 105 -0.25 -0.89 0.48
C ASP A 105 0.79 -0.74 -0.61
N ASN A 106 2.08 -0.79 -0.25
CA ASN A 106 3.16 -0.61 -1.20
C ASN A 106 3.20 -1.76 -2.22
N ALA A 107 3.26 -3.00 -1.75
CA ALA A 107 3.30 -4.17 -2.62
C ALA A 107 2.01 -4.33 -3.43
N GLY A 108 0.85 -4.04 -2.83
CA GLY A 108 -0.45 -4.09 -3.49
C GLY A 108 -0.60 -3.07 -4.61
N MET A 109 -0.10 -1.85 -4.41
CA MET A 109 -0.06 -0.83 -5.46
C MET A 109 0.91 -1.23 -6.58
N ALA A 110 2.07 -1.80 -6.24
CA ALA A 110 3.08 -2.22 -7.22
C ALA A 110 2.51 -3.23 -8.21
N VAL A 111 1.88 -4.30 -7.71
CA VAL A 111 1.29 -5.34 -8.56
C VAL A 111 0.08 -4.82 -9.34
N ALA A 112 -0.74 -3.94 -8.76
CA ALA A 112 -1.86 -3.35 -9.48
C ALA A 112 -1.40 -2.44 -10.64
N LEU A 113 -0.26 -1.75 -10.49
CA LEU A 113 0.38 -0.98 -11.55
C LEU A 113 0.96 -1.87 -12.65
N ASP A 114 1.55 -3.03 -12.32
CA ASP A 114 2.05 -4.00 -13.31
C ASP A 114 0.99 -4.40 -14.33
N LEU A 115 -0.26 -4.51 -13.88
CA LEU A 115 -1.38 -4.88 -14.74
C LEU A 115 -1.67 -3.83 -15.82
N LEU A 116 -1.19 -2.58 -15.69
CA LEU A 116 -1.32 -1.54 -16.71
C LEU A 116 -0.28 -1.69 -17.85
N GLY A 117 0.79 -2.45 -17.61
CA GLY A 117 1.89 -2.66 -18.54
C GLY A 117 2.94 -1.54 -18.53
N ASP A 118 4.17 -1.88 -18.93
CA ASP A 118 5.34 -1.00 -18.85
C ASP A 118 5.28 0.22 -19.78
N SER A 119 4.37 0.23 -20.76
CA SER A 119 4.17 1.33 -21.71
C SER A 119 2.80 1.99 -21.56
N ALA A 120 2.21 1.93 -20.37
CA ALA A 120 0.94 2.60 -20.09
C ALA A 120 1.04 4.10 -20.39
N ASP A 121 0.04 4.62 -21.11
CA ASP A 121 -0.09 6.05 -21.39
C ASP A 121 -0.23 6.84 -20.07
N PRO A 122 0.39 8.04 -19.94
CA PRO A 122 0.25 8.88 -18.76
C PRO A 122 -1.20 9.07 -18.31
N LYS A 123 -2.16 9.19 -19.22
CA LYS A 123 -3.59 9.32 -18.90
C LYS A 123 -4.15 8.09 -18.17
N VAL A 124 -3.72 6.89 -18.56
CA VAL A 124 -4.11 5.63 -17.92
C VAL A 124 -3.55 5.56 -16.50
N LEU A 125 -2.29 5.97 -16.31
CA LEU A 125 -1.67 6.05 -14.99
C LEU A 125 -2.35 7.09 -14.09
N GLN A 126 -2.69 8.27 -14.63
CA GLN A 126 -3.44 9.29 -13.92
C GLN A 126 -4.80 8.76 -13.44
N ASP A 127 -5.55 8.07 -14.30
CA ASP A 127 -6.85 7.51 -13.95
C ASP A 127 -6.75 6.46 -12.83
N PHE A 128 -5.67 5.67 -12.81
CA PHE A 128 -5.35 4.76 -11.71
C PHE A 128 -5.13 5.52 -10.39
N PHE A 129 -4.17 6.46 -10.35
CA PHE A 129 -3.82 7.15 -9.11
C PHE A 129 -4.96 8.02 -8.58
N ILE A 130 -5.74 8.66 -9.47
CA ILE A 130 -6.91 9.45 -9.10
C ILE A 130 -8.01 8.56 -8.51
N ALA A 131 -8.27 7.38 -9.09
CA ALA A 131 -9.26 6.45 -8.56
C ALA A 131 -8.85 5.91 -7.18
N TYR A 132 -7.57 5.53 -7.02
CA TYR A 132 -7.00 5.13 -5.73
C TYR A 132 -7.14 6.25 -4.69
N ALA A 133 -6.69 7.48 -4.99
CA ALA A 133 -6.76 8.58 -4.05
C ALA A 133 -8.20 8.92 -3.63
N ARG A 134 -9.17 8.83 -4.55
CA ARG A 134 -10.59 9.08 -4.27
C ARG A 134 -11.22 8.01 -3.39
N SER A 135 -10.84 6.74 -3.53
CA SER A 135 -11.39 5.67 -2.70
C SER A 135 -10.98 5.80 -1.22
N TRP A 136 -9.87 6.50 -0.94
CA TRP A 136 -9.36 6.79 0.39
C TRP A 136 -9.92 8.06 1.07
N ALA A 137 -10.83 8.78 0.42
CA ALA A 137 -11.34 10.06 0.94
C ALA A 137 -11.91 9.94 2.37
N THR A 138 -11.15 10.41 3.35
CA THR A 138 -11.46 10.29 4.77
C THR A 138 -11.17 11.61 5.49
N LYS A 139 -12.11 12.08 6.31
CA LYS A 139 -11.90 13.19 7.24
C LYS A 139 -12.24 12.74 8.64
N MET A 140 -11.33 12.96 9.58
CA MET A 140 -11.42 12.49 10.95
C MET A 140 -11.31 13.65 11.93
N ARG A 141 -12.02 13.57 13.07
CA ARG A 141 -11.85 14.52 14.17
C ARG A 141 -10.44 14.41 14.77
N PRO A 142 -9.75 15.51 15.11
CA PRO A 142 -8.41 15.45 15.70
C PRO A 142 -8.32 14.56 16.96
N GLU A 143 -9.36 14.56 17.79
CA GLU A 143 -9.44 13.74 19.00
C GLU A 143 -9.51 12.25 18.66
N ARG A 144 -10.25 11.89 17.59
CA ARG A 144 -10.30 10.51 17.09
C ARG A 144 -8.95 10.11 16.50
N ALA A 145 -8.29 11.00 15.75
CA ALA A 145 -6.95 10.75 15.22
C ALA A 145 -5.96 10.40 16.33
N LYS A 146 -5.94 11.19 17.43
CA LYS A 146 -5.07 10.93 18.58
C LYS A 146 -5.23 9.53 19.18
N THR A 147 -6.45 9.00 19.21
CA THR A 147 -6.73 7.64 19.70
C THR A 147 -6.35 6.59 18.66
N VAL A 148 -6.77 6.76 17.41
CA VAL A 148 -6.54 5.79 16.31
C VAL A 148 -5.06 5.56 16.10
N LEU A 149 -4.25 6.62 16.00
CA LEU A 149 -2.79 6.52 15.72
C LEU A 149 -1.98 5.81 16.83
N ARG A 150 -2.59 5.44 17.96
CA ARG A 150 -1.95 4.71 19.06
C ARG A 150 -2.20 3.21 19.04
N GLN A 151 -3.17 2.74 18.27
CA GLN A 151 -3.65 1.35 18.34
C GLN A 151 -3.98 0.73 16.98
N ASP A 152 -4.33 1.55 15.99
CA ASP A 152 -4.65 1.09 14.65
C ASP A 152 -3.35 0.79 13.89
N VAL A 153 -3.27 -0.39 13.29
CA VAL A 153 -2.15 -0.79 12.43
C VAL A 153 -2.22 -0.08 11.07
N HIS A 154 -3.35 0.51 10.71
CA HIS A 154 -3.47 1.28 9.48
C HIS A 154 -2.91 2.70 9.67
N ALA A 155 -2.01 3.10 8.78
CA ALA A 155 -1.66 4.51 8.67
C ALA A 155 -2.90 5.36 8.29
N PRO A 156 -2.93 6.66 8.61
CA PRO A 156 -4.03 7.54 8.23
C PRO A 156 -4.19 7.58 6.71
N ALA A 157 -5.44 7.63 6.22
CA ALA A 157 -5.76 7.56 4.80
C ALA A 157 -4.96 8.54 3.92
N THR A 158 -4.73 9.78 4.38
CA THR A 158 -3.91 10.76 3.65
C THR A 158 -2.47 10.27 3.41
N LEU A 159 -1.87 9.59 4.38
CA LEU A 159 -0.51 9.06 4.27
C LEU A 159 -0.49 7.75 3.46
N ARG A 160 -1.54 6.92 3.57
CA ARG A 160 -1.73 5.75 2.69
C ARG A 160 -1.86 6.14 1.21
N VAL A 161 -2.36 7.34 0.91
CA VAL A 161 -2.33 7.89 -0.45
C VAL A 161 -0.95 8.44 -0.80
N ASN A 162 -0.45 9.39 0.00
CA ASN A 162 0.67 10.21 -0.45
C ASN A 162 2.04 9.56 -0.33
N VAL A 163 2.26 8.67 0.65
CA VAL A 163 3.57 8.09 0.92
C VAL A 163 3.94 6.99 -0.08
N PRO A 164 3.08 6.00 -0.41
CA PRO A 164 3.49 4.89 -1.26
C PRO A 164 3.64 5.28 -2.74
N VAL A 165 2.82 6.20 -3.28
CA VAL A 165 2.89 6.56 -4.71
C VAL A 165 4.29 7.03 -5.13
N GLN A 166 5.01 7.70 -4.22
CA GLN A 166 6.35 8.24 -4.49
C GLN A 166 7.42 7.15 -4.65
N ASN A 167 7.11 5.88 -4.36
CA ASN A 167 8.02 4.75 -4.56
C ASN A 167 8.05 4.23 -6.01
N PHE A 168 7.12 4.64 -6.87
CA PHE A 168 6.95 4.04 -8.19
C PHE A 168 7.23 5.01 -9.32
N GLU A 169 7.99 4.61 -10.34
CA GLU A 169 8.27 5.46 -11.51
C GLU A 169 6.99 5.87 -12.25
N ALA A 170 5.97 5.00 -12.25
CA ALA A 170 4.66 5.29 -12.83
C ALA A 170 4.03 6.58 -12.26
N TRP A 171 4.27 6.91 -10.99
CA TRP A 171 3.79 8.17 -10.38
C TRP A 171 4.44 9.39 -11.02
N TYR A 172 5.75 9.32 -11.23
CA TYR A 172 6.52 10.41 -11.84
C TYR A 172 6.13 10.58 -13.31
N GLN A 173 5.92 9.48 -14.04
CA GLN A 173 5.45 9.51 -15.43
C GLN A 173 4.01 10.03 -15.55
N ALA A 174 3.12 9.67 -14.62
CA ALA A 174 1.72 10.04 -14.69
C ALA A 174 1.50 11.56 -14.62
N PHE A 175 2.25 12.24 -13.75
CA PHE A 175 2.04 13.65 -13.44
C PHE A 175 3.25 14.55 -13.76
N ASP A 176 4.26 14.01 -14.46
CA ASP A 176 5.51 14.69 -14.78
C ASP A 176 6.19 15.30 -13.53
N VAL A 177 6.29 14.50 -12.46
CA VAL A 177 6.74 14.94 -11.14
C VAL A 177 8.24 15.27 -11.15
N GLN A 178 8.56 16.52 -10.80
CA GLN A 178 9.91 17.07 -10.80
C GLN A 178 10.55 17.03 -9.40
N PRO A 179 11.89 17.09 -9.29
CA PRO A 179 12.60 17.14 -7.99
C PRO A 179 12.16 18.26 -7.05
N THR A 180 11.55 19.32 -7.57
CA THR A 180 11.03 20.46 -6.81
C THR A 180 9.62 20.27 -6.27
N ASP A 181 8.91 19.23 -6.72
CA ASP A 181 7.51 19.01 -6.33
C ASP A 181 7.39 18.36 -4.95
N GLY A 182 6.34 18.71 -4.21
CA GLY A 182 6.11 18.18 -2.86
C GLY A 182 5.89 16.67 -2.80
N MET A 183 5.56 16.04 -3.94
CA MET A 183 5.32 14.60 -4.08
C MET A 183 6.51 13.85 -4.69
N TYR A 184 7.71 14.45 -4.68
CA TYR A 184 8.93 13.84 -5.15
C TYR A 184 9.70 13.14 -4.02
N ARG A 185 10.13 11.89 -4.26
CA ARG A 185 11.09 11.17 -3.42
C ARG A 185 12.36 10.88 -4.20
N LEU A 186 13.52 11.15 -3.58
CA LEU A 186 14.82 10.80 -4.15
C LEU A 186 14.85 9.31 -4.53
N PRO A 187 15.36 8.93 -5.71
CA PRO A 187 15.40 7.53 -6.16
C PRO A 187 15.98 6.56 -5.13
N ALA A 188 17.09 6.94 -4.48
CA ALA A 188 17.75 6.11 -3.45
C ALA A 188 16.93 5.93 -2.14
N LYS A 189 15.84 6.68 -1.96
CA LYS A 189 14.91 6.55 -0.82
C LYS A 189 13.60 5.85 -1.19
N ARG A 190 13.40 5.53 -2.48
CA ARG A 190 12.23 4.77 -2.94
C ARG A 190 12.40 3.32 -2.49
N VAL A 191 11.32 2.75 -1.99
CA VAL A 191 11.31 1.37 -1.48
C VAL A 191 10.22 0.60 -2.19
N THR A 192 10.62 -0.50 -2.82
CA THR A 192 9.74 -1.56 -3.31
C THR A 192 10.18 -2.86 -2.65
N ILE A 193 9.27 -3.84 -2.57
CA ILE A 193 9.51 -5.08 -1.83
C ILE A 193 9.82 -6.22 -2.81
N TRP A 194 8.79 -6.71 -3.52
CA TRP A 194 8.92 -7.87 -4.42
C TRP A 194 9.35 -7.49 -5.83
N ARG A 195 8.86 -6.34 -6.33
CA ARG A 195 9.23 -5.77 -7.64
C ARG A 195 10.40 -4.81 -7.45
N ARG A 196 11.63 -5.26 -7.71
CA ARG A 196 12.86 -4.46 -7.53
C ARG A 196 13.85 -4.69 -8.66
#